data_AF-A0AAD6QNB2-F1
#
_entry.id   AF-A0AAD6QNB2-F1
#
_cell.length_a   1.000
_cell.length_b   1.000
_cell.length_c   1.000
_cell.angle_alpha   90.00
_cell.angle_beta   90.00
_cell.angle_gamma   90.00
#
_symmetry.space_group_name_H-M   'P 1'
#
loop_
_entity.id
_entity.type
_entity.pdbx_description
1 polymer ?
#
loop_
_entity_poly.entity_id
_entity_poly.type
_entity_poly.pdbx_seq_one_letter_code
_entity_poly.pdbx_strand_id
1 'polypeptide(L)' 'MSNAQTWVSAALTNEDTCLDGFHEVESKAKDDVKRKITNVARVTSNALYMINRLDESRGRPKLGN' A
#
# COMPACT_ATOMS: atom_id res chain seq x y z
N MET A 1 10.39 -3.71 11.97
CA MET A 1 9.45 -2.68 11.44
C MET A 1 7.99 -3.18 11.43
N SER A 2 7.59 -4.07 12.35
CA SER A 2 6.37 -4.89 12.21
C SER A 2 5.07 -4.09 12.08
N ASN A 3 4.79 -3.14 12.97
CA ASN A 3 3.52 -2.40 12.92
C ASN A 3 3.36 -1.58 11.64
N ALA A 4 4.42 -0.91 11.17
CA ALA A 4 4.38 -0.11 9.95
C ALA A 4 4.11 -0.98 8.72
N GLN A 5 4.75 -2.14 8.64
CA GLN A 5 4.51 -3.12 7.57
C GLN A 5 3.07 -3.66 7.63
N THR A 6 2.57 -4.00 8.82
CA THR A 6 1.18 -4.48 9.00
C THR A 6 0.17 -3.42 8.56
N TRP A 7 0.32 -2.18 9.00
CA TRP A 7 -0.64 -1.11 8.69
C TRP A 7 -0.61 -0.72 7.22
N VAL A 8 0.56 -0.66 6.58
CA VAL A 8 0.66 -0.29 5.16
C VAL A 8 0.13 -1.41 4.25
N SER A 9 0.33 -2.69 4.62
CA SER A 9 -0.28 -3.83 3.92
C SER A 9 -1.80 -3.81 4.07
N ALA A 10 -2.32 -3.51 5.27
CA ALA A 10 -3.75 -3.36 5.49
C ALA A 10 -4.35 -2.20 4.68
N ALA A 11 -3.62 -1.08 4.54
CA ALA A 11 -4.05 0.04 3.69
C ALA A 11 -4.20 -0.38 2.22
N LEU A 12 -3.26 -1.16 1.67
CA LEU A 12 -3.37 -1.73 0.32
C LEU A 12 -4.62 -2.60 0.17
N THR A 13 -4.88 -3.50 1.12
CA THR A 13 -6.08 -4.35 1.08
C THR A 13 -7.38 -3.54 1.17
N ASN A 14 -7.40 -2.45 1.95
CA ASN A 14 -8.55 -1.57 2.08
C ASN A 14 -8.83 -0.80 0.78
N GLU A 15 -7.80 -0.42 0.04
CA GLU A 15 -7.95 0.22 -1.27
C GLU A 15 -8.61 -0.72 -2.28
N ASP A 16 -8.18 -2.00 -2.33
CA ASP A 16 -8.79 -3.02 -3.18
C ASP A 16 -10.27 -3.24 -2.78
N THR A 17 -10.53 -3.43 -1.48
CA THR A 17 -11.89 -3.60 -0.94
C THR A 17 -12.77 -2.37 -1.23
N CYS A 18 -12.19 -1.17 -1.20
CA CYS A 18 -12.91 0.05 -1.56
C CYS A 18 -13.43 -0.03 -2.99
N LEU A 19 -12.62 -0.47 -3.96
CA LEU A 19 -13.04 -0.58 -5.36
C LEU A 19 -14.12 -1.64 -5.56
N ASP A 20 -14.04 -2.76 -4.85
CA ASP A 20 -15.05 -3.82 -4.88
C ASP A 20 -16.42 -3.31 -4.44
N GLY A 21 -16.46 -2.43 -3.43
CA GLY A 21 -17.70 -1.78 -2.96
C GLY A 21 -18.39 -0.88 -4.01
N PHE A 22 -17.68 -0.48 -5.07
CA PHE A 22 -18.23 0.29 -6.19
C PHE A 22 -18.47 -0.56 -7.45
N HIS A 23 -18.32 -1.89 -7.39
CA HIS A 23 -18.44 -2.77 -8.55
C HIS A 23 -19.78 -2.56 -9.30
N GLU A 24 -20.90 -2.51 -8.59
CA GLU A 24 -22.27 -2.37 -9.15
C GLU A 24 -22.67 -0.91 -9.47
N VAL A 25 -21.77 0.06 -9.28
CA VAL A 25 -22.09 1.49 -9.42
C VAL A 25 -21.65 2.03 -10.78
N GLU A 26 -22.52 2.02 -11.78
CA GLU A 26 -22.21 2.65 -13.09
C GLU A 26 -22.42 4.17 -13.05
N SER A 27 -21.45 4.90 -12.52
CA SER A 27 -21.50 6.36 -12.41
C SER A 27 -20.14 7.04 -12.52
N LYS A 28 -20.13 8.34 -12.85
CA LYS A 28 -18.92 9.19 -12.80
C LYS A 28 -18.20 9.13 -11.44
N ALA A 29 -18.95 8.90 -10.35
CA ALA A 29 -18.36 8.76 -9.03
C ALA A 29 -17.46 7.52 -8.92
N LYS A 30 -17.81 6.39 -9.56
CA LYS A 30 -16.96 5.18 -9.63
C LYS A 30 -15.63 5.48 -10.32
N ASP A 31 -15.64 6.19 -11.44
CA ASP A 31 -14.42 6.55 -12.17
C ASP A 31 -13.53 7.50 -11.36
N ASP A 32 -14.13 8.48 -10.69
CA ASP A 32 -13.43 9.43 -9.84
C ASP A 32 -12.82 8.75 -8.61
N VAL A 33 -13.55 7.83 -7.97
CA VAL A 33 -13.06 7.02 -6.84
C VAL A 33 -11.94 6.10 -7.32
N LYS A 34 -12.14 5.37 -8.43
CA LYS A 34 -11.13 4.47 -8.99
C LYS A 34 -9.82 5.19 -9.25
N ARG A 35 -9.86 6.34 -9.92
CA ARG A 35 -8.66 7.16 -10.18
C ARG A 35 -7.95 7.57 -8.89
N LYS A 36 -8.70 8.03 -7.87
CA LYS A 36 -8.12 8.44 -6.59
C LYS A 36 -7.49 7.26 -5.85
N ILE A 37 -8.22 6.16 -5.71
CA ILE A 37 -7.76 4.96 -4.99
C ILE A 37 -6.54 4.33 -5.67
N THR A 38 -6.50 4.26 -7.01
CA THR A 38 -5.30 3.78 -7.73
C THR A 38 -4.07 4.64 -7.43
N ASN A 39 -4.22 5.95 -7.28
CA ASN A 39 -3.10 6.82 -6.90
C ASN A 39 -2.63 6.57 -5.46
N VAL A 40 -3.57 6.39 -4.52
CA VAL A 40 -3.25 6.05 -3.13
C VAL A 40 -2.51 4.71 -3.08
N ALA A 41 -3.00 3.67 -3.76
CA ALA A 41 -2.36 2.36 -3.82
C ALA A 41 -0.93 2.39 -4.35
N ARG A 42 -0.67 3.26 -5.32
CA ARG A 42 0.69 3.47 -5.84
C ARG A 42 1.64 4.05 -4.78
N VAL A 43 1.16 5.00 -3.98
CA VAL A 43 1.98 5.59 -2.90
C VAL A 43 2.12 4.61 -1.74
N THR A 44 1.06 3.90 -1.37
CA THR A 44 1.05 2.89 -0.29
C THR A 44 2.01 1.74 -0.62
N SER A 45 2.00 1.23 -1.86
CA SER A 45 2.94 0.19 -2.31
C SER A 45 4.40 0.66 -2.33
N ASN A 46 4.66 1.90 -2.76
CA ASN A 46 6.00 2.50 -2.66
C ASN A 46 6.47 2.58 -1.20
N ALA A 47 5.59 2.97 -0.27
CA ALA A 47 5.91 3.02 1.15
C ALA A 47 6.20 1.63 1.72
N LEU A 48 5.40 0.61 1.37
CA LEU A 48 5.64 -0.78 1.75
C LEU A 48 7.01 -1.27 1.27
N TYR A 49 7.38 -0.97 0.03
CA TYR A 49 8.71 -1.29 -0.50
C TYR A 49 9.83 -0.69 0.35
N MET A 50 9.74 0.60 0.68
CA MET A 50 10.74 1.28 1.51
C MET A 50 10.81 0.69 2.92
N ILE A 51 9.66 0.39 3.53
CA ILE A 51 9.57 -0.24 4.85
C ILE A 51 10.29 -1.59 4.87
N ASN A 52 10.04 -2.43 3.86
CA ASN A 52 10.69 -3.74 3.75
C ASN A 52 12.20 -3.61 3.58
N ARG A 53 12.66 -2.70 2.69
CA ARG A 53 14.09 -2.41 2.49
C ARG A 53 14.78 -1.93 3.76
N LEU A 54 14.11 -1.10 4.56
CA LEU A 54 14.64 -0.63 5.83
C LEU A 54 14.73 -1.77 6.85
N ASP A 55 13.73 -2.66 6.91
CA ASP A 55 13.76 -3.81 7.82
C ASP A 55 14.90 -4.78 7.48
N GLU A 56 15.08 -5.10 6.19
CA GLU A 56 16.21 -5.91 5.69
C GLU A 56 17.57 -5.28 6.04
N SER A 57 17.69 -3.96 5.91
CA SER A 57 18.95 -3.26 6.22
C SER A 57 19.32 -3.33 7.71
N ARG A 58 18.33 -3.48 8.61
CA ARG A 58 18.56 -3.64 10.06
C ARG A 58 18.97 -5.08 10.41
N GLY A 59 18.50 -6.05 9.64
CA GLY A 59 18.84 -7.47 9.83
C GLY A 59 20.19 -7.89 9.27
N ARG A 60 20.82 -7.08 8.40
CA ARG A 60 22.17 -7.34 7.91
C ARG A 60 23.20 -7.07 9.00
N PRO A 61 24.04 -8.05 9.39
CA PRO A 61 25.26 -7.75 10.13
C PRO A 61 26.07 -6.76 9.30
N LYS A 62 26.57 -5.69 9.94
CA LYS A 62 27.53 -4.81 9.28
C LYS A 62 28.81 -5.61 9.04
N LEU A 63 28.95 -6.20 7.85
CA LEU A 63 30.23 -6.67 7.35
C LEU A 63 31.07 -5.41 7.06
N GLY A 64 31.95 -5.08 8.00
CA GLY A 64 32.92 -4.00 7.87
C GLY A 64 33.98 -4.11 8.96
N ASN A 65 35.12 -4.66 8.57
CA ASN A 65 36.49 -4.63 9.11
C ASN A 65 36.72 -4.20 10.57
#